data_AF-A0A972WGM1-F1
#
_entry.id   AF-A0A972WGM1-F1
#
_cell.length_a   1.000
_cell.length_b   1.000
_cell.length_c   1.000
_cell.angle_alpha   90.00
_cell.angle_beta   90.00
_cell.angle_gamma   90.00
#
_symmetry.space_group_name_H-M   'P 1'
#
loop_
_entity.id
_entity.type
_entity.pdbx_description
1 polymer ?
#
loop_
_entity_poly.entity_id
_entity_poly.type
_entity_poly.pdbx_seq_one_letter_code
_entity_poly.pdbx_strand_id
1 'polypeptide(L)'
;MNNMTKLLISIAFLVASPLAFACDYPAPPKDLPLGASATKEEMLAGVKLISKYQENMTEYLTCIEADEVVTVQAFDDDAKDQSKMMFDKKYNAAVDEQSRTVEQFNAEIRAFKARTN
;
A
#
# COMPACT_ATOMS: atom_id res chain seq x y z
N MET A 1 -6.02 4.21 -66.49
CA MET A 1 -6.82 5.12 -65.63
C MET A 1 -7.74 4.25 -64.80
N ASN A 2 -7.50 4.17 -63.48
CA ASN A 2 -8.51 4.26 -62.43
C ASN A 2 -7.86 4.09 -61.04
N ASN A 3 -7.58 5.24 -60.44
CA ASN A 3 -7.97 5.62 -59.08
C ASN A 3 -7.27 4.92 -57.91
N MET A 4 -6.00 5.28 -57.71
CA MET A 4 -5.27 5.13 -56.46
C MET A 4 -5.88 6.07 -55.40
N THR A 5 -6.78 5.54 -54.56
CA THR A 5 -7.54 6.31 -53.57
C THR A 5 -6.99 6.06 -52.16
N LYS A 6 -6.24 7.07 -51.68
CA LYS A 6 -6.17 7.61 -50.31
C LYS A 6 -6.00 6.66 -49.10
N LEU A 7 -4.78 6.66 -48.57
CA LEU A 7 -4.38 7.28 -47.28
C LEU A 7 -5.20 6.96 -45.98
N LEU A 8 -4.51 6.25 -45.05
CA LEU A 8 -4.54 6.30 -43.56
C LEU A 8 -5.89 5.89 -42.87
N ILE A 9 -5.99 5.32 -41.67
CA ILE A 9 -5.22 5.36 -40.42
C ILE A 9 -5.45 4.01 -39.69
N SER A 10 -4.39 3.31 -39.28
CA SER A 10 -4.51 2.22 -38.31
C SER A 10 -4.75 2.82 -36.92
N ILE A 11 -6.00 2.82 -36.45
CA ILE A 11 -6.31 3.14 -35.05
C ILE A 11 -6.05 1.86 -34.26
N ALA A 12 -4.83 1.73 -33.74
CA ALA A 12 -4.57 0.81 -32.64
C ALA A 12 -5.22 1.41 -31.39
N PHE A 13 -6.45 0.97 -31.09
CA PHE A 13 -7.05 1.17 -29.78
C PHE A 13 -6.23 0.36 -28.78
N LEU A 14 -5.20 0.99 -28.20
CA LEU A 14 -4.64 0.53 -26.93
C LEU A 14 -5.72 0.78 -25.88
N VAL A 15 -6.56 -0.23 -25.69
CA VAL A 15 -7.38 -0.34 -24.49
C VAL A 15 -6.39 -0.52 -23.36
N ALA A 16 -6.03 0.58 -22.71
CA ALA A 16 -5.45 0.54 -21.38
C ALA A 16 -6.55 -0.03 -20.47
N SER A 17 -6.65 -1.36 -20.44
CA SER A 17 -7.33 -2.03 -19.35
C SER A 17 -6.57 -1.59 -18.09
N PRO A 18 -7.26 -1.11 -17.03
CA PRO A 18 -6.60 -1.04 -15.74
C PRO A 18 -6.12 -2.46 -15.48
N LEU A 19 -4.80 -2.63 -15.44
CA LEU A 19 -4.21 -3.85 -14.94
C LEU A 19 -4.80 -3.97 -13.54
N ALA A 20 -5.71 -4.93 -13.35
CA ALA A 20 -6.19 -5.31 -12.04
C ALA A 20 -5.01 -5.98 -11.33
N PHE A 21 -4.03 -5.17 -10.95
CA PHE A 21 -3.04 -5.55 -9.97
C PHE A 21 -3.82 -5.76 -8.69
N ALA A 22 -3.76 -6.97 -8.14
CA ALA A 22 -4.24 -7.21 -6.79
C ALA A 22 -3.61 -6.17 -5.86
N CYS A 23 -4.35 -5.71 -4.86
CA CYS A 23 -3.80 -4.77 -3.88
C CYS A 23 -2.59 -5.42 -3.18
N ASP A 24 -1.39 -4.96 -3.52
CA ASP A 24 -0.14 -5.53 -3.01
C ASP A 24 0.05 -5.16 -1.54
N TYR A 25 0.06 -6.17 -0.68
CA TYR A 25 0.25 -5.99 0.75
C TYR A 25 1.71 -5.61 1.06
N PRO A 26 1.98 -4.40 1.59
CA PRO A 26 3.34 -3.97 1.88
C PRO A 26 3.90 -4.75 3.07
N ALA A 27 5.10 -5.32 2.89
CA ALA A 27 5.82 -5.96 4.00
C ALA A 27 6.49 -4.91 4.91
N PRO A 28 6.50 -5.11 6.24
CA PRO A 28 7.27 -4.29 7.15
C PRO A 28 8.77 -4.27 6.78
N PRO A 29 9.49 -3.14 6.96
CA PRO A 29 10.93 -3.10 6.80
C PRO A 29 11.63 -4.07 7.76
N LYS A 30 12.59 -4.85 7.26
CA LYS A 30 13.31 -5.87 8.06
C LYS A 30 14.52 -5.31 8.81
N ASP A 31 15.21 -4.35 8.21
CA ASP A 31 16.52 -3.85 8.67
C ASP A 31 16.39 -2.46 9.27
N LEU A 32 15.53 -2.32 10.28
CA LEU A 32 15.40 -1.06 11.02
C LEU A 32 16.60 -0.87 11.96
N PRO A 33 17.17 0.35 12.03
CA PRO A 33 18.35 0.60 12.85
C PRO A 33 18.02 0.52 14.34
N LEU A 34 18.93 -0.07 15.10
CA LEU A 34 18.83 -0.20 16.56
C LEU A 34 19.27 1.09 17.24
N GLY A 35 18.39 1.71 18.01
CA GLY A 35 18.66 2.99 18.65
C GLY A 35 19.85 2.97 19.60
N ALA A 36 20.12 1.82 20.23
CA ALA A 36 21.24 1.62 21.15
C ALA A 36 22.63 1.73 20.48
N SER A 37 22.75 1.47 19.18
CA SER A 37 24.04 1.39 18.48
C SER A 37 24.10 2.16 17.15
N ALA A 38 22.97 2.51 16.56
CA ALA A 38 22.91 3.17 15.25
C ALA A 38 23.48 4.58 15.30
N THR A 39 24.02 5.04 14.18
CA THR A 39 24.39 6.45 13.91
C THR A 39 23.15 7.31 13.69
N LYS A 40 23.31 8.65 13.71
CA LYS A 40 22.21 9.57 13.42
C LYS A 40 21.72 9.39 11.98
N GLU A 41 22.65 9.19 11.06
CA GLU A 41 22.41 8.99 9.63
C GLU A 41 21.60 7.71 9.40
N GLU A 42 21.94 6.61 10.10
CA GLU A 42 21.17 5.37 10.06
C GLU A 42 19.75 5.56 10.63
N MET A 43 19.59 6.23 11.77
CA MET A 43 18.26 6.51 12.33
C MET A 43 17.39 7.35 11.37
N LEU A 44 17.97 8.34 10.69
CA LEU A 44 17.27 9.12 9.66
C LEU A 44 16.89 8.27 8.44
N ALA A 45 17.72 7.30 8.06
CA ALA A 45 17.35 6.32 7.05
C ALA A 45 16.18 5.43 7.52
N GLY A 46 16.18 5.01 8.78
CA GLY A 46 15.07 4.27 9.40
C GLY A 46 13.75 5.04 9.37
N VAL A 47 13.77 6.36 9.65
CA VAL A 47 12.59 7.22 9.53
C VAL A 47 12.04 7.19 8.10
N LYS A 48 12.90 7.31 7.09
CA LYS A 48 12.48 7.27 5.68
C LYS A 48 11.88 5.92 5.30
N LEU A 49 12.44 4.81 5.79
CA LEU A 49 11.90 3.47 5.56
C LEU A 49 10.49 3.31 6.16
N ILE A 50 10.30 3.76 7.41
CA ILE A 50 8.98 3.74 8.05
C ILE A 50 7.99 4.64 7.31
N SER A 51 8.36 5.86 6.95
CA SER A 51 7.47 6.75 6.18
C SER A 51 7.07 6.13 4.85
N LYS A 52 8.01 5.56 4.10
CA LYS A 52 7.71 4.89 2.83
C LYS A 52 6.79 3.68 3.03
N TYR A 53 7.01 2.89 4.08
CA TYR A 53 6.12 1.80 4.44
C TYR A 53 4.70 2.31 4.76
N GLN A 54 4.57 3.41 5.51
CA GLN A 54 3.26 4.00 5.82
C GLN A 54 2.53 4.53 4.57
N GLU A 55 3.24 5.16 3.64
CA GLU A 55 2.69 5.56 2.34
C GLU A 55 2.17 4.35 1.57
N ASN A 56 2.98 3.30 1.43
CA ASN A 56 2.58 2.08 0.73
C ASN A 56 1.38 1.39 1.42
N MET A 57 1.32 1.39 2.75
CA MET A 57 0.16 0.87 3.50
C MET A 57 -1.10 1.71 3.21
N THR A 58 -0.96 3.03 3.10
CA THR A 58 -2.08 3.91 2.75
C THR A 58 -2.59 3.62 1.34
N GLU A 59 -1.69 3.43 0.38
CA GLU A 59 -2.02 3.01 -0.99
C GLU A 59 -2.75 1.66 -1.00
N TYR A 60 -2.26 0.68 -0.22
CA TYR A 60 -2.89 -0.63 -0.06
C TYR A 60 -4.30 -0.54 0.54
N LEU A 61 -4.47 0.18 1.65
CA LEU A 61 -5.76 0.34 2.32
C LEU A 61 -6.78 1.01 1.40
N THR A 62 -6.36 2.05 0.67
CA THR A 62 -7.20 2.72 -0.34
C THR A 62 -7.61 1.76 -1.47
N CYS A 63 -6.68 0.90 -1.90
CA CYS A 63 -6.95 -0.09 -2.94
C CYS A 63 -8.01 -1.11 -2.49
N ILE A 64 -7.85 -1.71 -1.31
CA ILE A 64 -8.80 -2.72 -0.83
C ILE A 64 -10.18 -2.11 -0.51
N GLU A 65 -10.24 -0.83 -0.10
CA GLU A 65 -11.49 -0.09 0.07
C GLU A 65 -12.23 0.05 -1.28
N ALA A 66 -11.50 0.39 -2.35
CA ALA A 66 -12.08 0.48 -3.68
C ALA A 66 -12.57 -0.88 -4.20
N ASP A 67 -11.80 -1.95 -3.97
CA ASP A 67 -12.20 -3.32 -4.33
C ASP A 67 -13.45 -3.78 -3.55
N GLU A 68 -13.55 -3.44 -2.27
CA GLU A 68 -14.73 -3.77 -1.45
C GLU A 68 -15.98 -3.06 -1.98
N VAL A 69 -15.87 -1.77 -2.34
CA VAL A 69 -16.98 -1.01 -2.93
C VAL A 69 -17.52 -1.67 -4.21
N VAL A 70 -16.64 -2.21 -5.06
CA VAL A 70 -17.05 -2.94 -6.27
C VAL A 70 -17.65 -4.31 -5.91
N THR A 71 -17.07 -5.00 -4.92
CA THR A 71 -17.49 -6.33 -4.49
C THR A 71 -18.91 -6.31 -3.90
N VAL A 72 -19.21 -5.38 -2.99
CA VAL A 72 -20.53 -5.29 -2.35
C VAL A 72 -21.65 -4.86 -3.30
N GLN A 73 -21.33 -4.19 -4.42
CA GLN A 73 -22.32 -3.85 -5.45
C GLN A 73 -22.85 -5.08 -6.19
N ALA A 74 -22.08 -6.17 -6.22
CA ALA A 74 -22.45 -7.41 -6.89
C ALA A 74 -23.22 -8.39 -5.98
N PHE A 75 -23.37 -8.09 -4.69
CA PHE A 75 -23.91 -9.00 -3.68
C PHE A 75 -25.36 -8.67 -3.28
N ASP A 76 -26.07 -9.70 -2.80
CA ASP A 76 -27.33 -9.53 -2.07
C ASP A 76 -27.06 -9.10 -0.61
N ASP A 77 -28.12 -8.79 0.15
CA ASP A 77 -27.96 -8.15 1.46
C ASP A 77 -27.25 -9.05 2.50
N ASP A 78 -27.52 -10.37 2.50
CA ASP A 78 -26.83 -11.30 3.40
C ASP A 78 -25.34 -11.47 3.03
N ALA A 79 -25.00 -11.49 1.74
CA ALA A 79 -23.62 -11.58 1.28
C ALA A 79 -22.83 -10.27 1.52
N LYS A 80 -23.47 -9.10 1.52
CA LYS A 80 -22.83 -7.82 1.86
C LYS A 80 -22.33 -7.78 3.30
N ASP A 81 -23.13 -8.25 4.26
CA ASP A 81 -22.74 -8.25 5.67
C ASP A 81 -21.53 -9.15 5.91
N GLN A 82 -21.49 -10.32 5.27
CA GLN A 82 -20.33 -11.21 5.32
C GLN A 82 -19.09 -10.58 4.67
N SER A 83 -19.25 -9.93 3.51
CA SER A 83 -18.16 -9.22 2.82
C SER A 83 -17.56 -8.15 3.71
N LYS A 84 -18.41 -7.29 4.29
CA LYS A 84 -17.99 -6.22 5.18
C LYS A 84 -17.27 -6.72 6.42
N MET A 85 -17.76 -7.77 7.08
CA MET A 85 -17.06 -8.35 8.23
C MET A 85 -15.67 -8.88 7.87
N MET A 86 -15.51 -9.48 6.68
CA MET A 86 -14.22 -9.97 6.21
C MET A 86 -13.29 -8.83 5.81
N PHE A 87 -13.83 -7.77 5.20
CA PHE A 87 -13.12 -6.55 4.91
C PHE A 87 -12.60 -5.87 6.17
N ASP A 88 -13.47 -5.63 7.16
CA ASP A 88 -13.10 -4.98 8.43
C ASP A 88 -11.98 -5.75 9.14
N LYS A 89 -12.03 -7.09 9.14
CA LYS A 89 -10.96 -7.93 9.70
C LYS A 89 -9.62 -7.72 8.99
N LYS A 90 -9.62 -7.71 7.66
CA LYS A 90 -8.39 -7.50 6.86
C LYS A 90 -7.84 -6.09 7.07
N TYR A 91 -8.71 -5.09 7.01
CA TYR A 91 -8.36 -3.69 7.19
C TYR A 91 -7.74 -3.43 8.57
N ASN A 92 -8.42 -3.88 9.63
CA ASN A 92 -7.94 -3.70 10.99
C ASN A 92 -6.63 -4.45 11.24
N ALA A 93 -6.48 -5.67 10.70
CA ALA A 93 -5.22 -6.42 10.81
C ALA A 93 -4.03 -5.68 10.16
N ALA A 94 -4.26 -5.05 9.01
CA ALA A 94 -3.27 -4.25 8.30
C ALA A 94 -2.89 -2.97 9.08
N VAL A 95 -3.88 -2.25 9.61
CA VAL A 95 -3.67 -1.06 10.46
C VAL A 95 -2.92 -1.42 11.75
N ASP A 96 -3.27 -2.56 12.37
CA ASP A 96 -2.63 -3.03 13.59
C ASP A 96 -1.17 -3.42 13.33
N GLU A 97 -0.86 -4.07 12.21
CA GLU A 97 0.53 -4.37 11.83
C GLU A 97 1.33 -3.10 11.59
N GLN A 98 0.78 -2.15 10.82
CA GLN A 98 1.41 -0.86 10.58
C GLN A 98 1.72 -0.13 11.90
N SER A 99 0.75 -0.08 12.80
CA SER A 99 0.87 0.57 14.11
C SER A 99 1.98 -0.08 14.94
N ARG A 100 2.00 -1.43 15.02
CA ARG A 100 3.07 -2.15 15.74
C ARG A 100 4.46 -1.85 15.19
N THR A 101 4.63 -1.86 13.86
CA THR A 101 5.93 -1.57 13.24
C THR A 101 6.39 -0.14 13.52
N VAL A 102 5.48 0.84 13.45
CA VAL A 102 5.78 2.24 13.77
C VAL A 102 6.14 2.41 15.25
N GLU A 103 5.39 1.76 16.15
CA GLU A 103 5.65 1.82 17.59
C GLU A 103 6.99 1.19 17.98
N GLN A 104 7.35 0.06 17.36
CA GLN A 104 8.66 -0.57 17.52
C GLN A 104 9.78 0.40 17.15
N PHE A 105 9.68 1.05 15.98
CA PHE A 105 10.71 2.00 15.57
C PHE A 105 10.75 3.26 16.44
N ASN A 106 9.59 3.72 16.92
CA ASN A 106 9.53 4.82 17.89
C ASN A 106 10.22 4.47 19.22
N ALA A 107 10.23 3.20 19.63
CA ALA A 107 11.02 2.75 20.77
C ALA A 107 12.53 2.88 20.49
N GLU A 108 12.98 2.51 19.30
CA GLU A 108 14.38 2.69 18.88
C GLU A 108 14.77 4.16 18.83
N ILE A 109 13.89 5.05 18.36
CA ILE A 109 14.12 6.50 18.40
C ILE A 109 14.31 6.98 19.84
N ARG A 110 13.52 6.49 20.80
CA ARG A 110 13.68 6.84 22.23
C ARG A 110 15.00 6.30 22.78
N ALA A 111 15.38 5.07 22.46
CA ALA A 111 16.65 4.48 22.87
C ALA A 111 17.86 5.27 22.34
N PHE A 112 17.81 5.68 21.07
CA PHE A 112 18.81 6.55 20.47
C PHE A 112 18.94 7.88 21.22
N LYS A 113 17.81 8.56 21.47
CA LYS A 113 17.81 9.84 22.19
C LYS A 113 18.37 9.69 23.60
N ALA A 114 18.06 8.60 24.29
CA ALA A 114 18.51 8.36 25.66
C ALA A 114 20.04 8.18 25.78
N ARG A 115 20.71 7.63 24.76
CA ARG A 115 22.17 7.48 24.77
C ARG A 115 22.94 8.69 24.24
N THR A 116 22.28 9.56 23.47
CA THR A 116 22.88 10.77 22.87
C THR A 116 22.60 12.05 23.65
N ASN A 117 21.68 11.99 24.63
CA ASN A 117 21.51 13.02 25.65
C ASN A 117 22.66 12.97 26.65
#